data_AF-W4VEZ4-F1
#
_entry.id   AF-W4VEZ4-F1
#
_cell.length_a   1.000
_cell.length_b   1.000
_cell.length_c   1.000
_cell.angle_alpha   90.00
_cell.angle_beta   90.00
_cell.angle_gamma   90.00
#
_symmetry.space_group_name_H-M   'P 1'
#
loop_
_entity.id
_entity.type
_entity.pdbx_description
1 polymer ?
#
loop_
_entity_poly.entity_id
_entity_poly.type
_entity_poly.pdbx_seq_one_letter_code
_entity_poly.pdbx_strand_id
1 'polypeptide(L)' 'MEKYILSIDQGTTSSRAIIFNQKGGEIVEVGQREFEQFFPKSGWVEHDANEIWTSVLAV' A
#
# COMPACT_ATOMS: atom_id res chain seq x y z
N MET A 1 -24.22 2.57 -13.29
CA MET A 1 -22.82 2.16 -13.11
C MET A 1 -22.54 1.99 -11.63
N GLU A 2 -21.93 0.88 -11.24
CA GLU A 2 -21.38 0.75 -9.89
C GLU A 2 -20.22 1.74 -9.72
N LYS A 3 -20.07 2.27 -8.51
CA LYS A 3 -19.02 3.21 -8.17
C LYS A 3 -18.17 2.60 -7.07
N TYR A 4 -16.87 2.83 -7.17
CA TYR A 4 -15.88 2.31 -6.24
C TYR A 4 -14.97 3.42 -5.73
N ILE A 5 -14.36 3.16 -4.58
CA ILE A 5 -13.32 4.00 -3.97
C ILE A 5 -12.06 3.15 -3.86
N LEU A 6 -10.95 3.66 -4.40
CA LEU A 6 -9.63 3.08 -4.17
C LEU A 6 -8.99 3.78 -2.97
N SER A 7 -8.55 2.97 -1.99
CA SER A 7 -7.70 3.42 -0.89
C SER A 7 -6.29 2.88 -1.08
N ILE A 8 -5.29 3.74 -0.91
CA ILE A 8 -3.90 3.34 -0.77
C ILE A 8 -3.54 3.47 0.70
N ASP A 9 -3.20 2.34 1.30
CA ASP A 9 -2.70 2.24 2.68
C ASP A 9 -1.20 1.97 2.61
N GLN A 10 -0.40 2.96 3.03
CA GLN A 10 1.05 2.92 2.96
C GLN A 10 1.60 2.55 4.34
N GLY A 11 1.84 1.26 4.53
CA GLY A 11 2.37 0.70 5.76
C GLY A 11 3.90 0.77 5.84
N THR A 12 4.46 0.36 6.97
CA THR A 12 5.92 0.36 7.17
C THR A 12 6.65 -0.73 6.38
N THR A 13 5.98 -1.84 6.05
CA THR A 13 6.57 -2.99 5.35
C THR A 13 5.96 -3.25 3.99
N SER A 14 4.83 -2.63 3.67
CA SER A 14 4.11 -2.86 2.41
C SER A 14 3.18 -1.72 2.05
N SER A 15 2.91 -1.59 0.75
CA SER A 15 1.80 -0.80 0.20
C SER A 15 0.62 -1.71 -0.05
N ARG A 16 -0.59 -1.25 0.25
CA ARG A 16 -1.83 -1.96 -0.03
C ARG A 16 -2.81 -1.07 -0.79
N ALA A 17 -3.43 -1.62 -1.84
CA ALA A 17 -4.56 -1.04 -2.54
C ALA A 17 -5.82 -1.80 -2.14
N ILE A 18 -6.88 -1.09 -1.74
CA ILE A 18 -8.17 -1.68 -1.38
C ILE A 18 -9.27 -1.00 -2.20
N ILE A 19 -10.05 -1.80 -2.91
CA ILE A 19 -11.24 -1.33 -3.61
C ILE A 19 -12.46 -1.52 -2.71
N PHE A 20 -13.18 -0.43 -2.46
CA PHE A 20 -14.44 -0.44 -1.74
C PHE A 20 -15.60 -0.13 -2.66
N ASN A 21 -16.73 -0.81 -2.51
CA ASN A 21 -17.96 -0.37 -3.16
C ASN A 21 -18.51 0.91 -2.49
N GLN A 22 -19.09 1.83 -3.26
CA GLN A 22 -19.58 3.09 -2.71
C GLN A 22 -20.94 2.95 -1.98
N LYS A 23 -21.66 1.84 -2.18
CA LYS A 23 -23.00 1.63 -1.58
C LYS A 23 -22.94 1.23 -0.12
N GLY A 24 -22.10 0.26 0.22
CA GLY A 24 -22.00 -0.32 1.56
C GLY A 24 -20.62 -0.20 2.19
N GLY A 25 -19.61 0.24 1.42
CA GLY A 25 -18.22 0.28 1.89
C GLY A 25 -17.61 -1.12 2.02
N GLU A 26 -18.18 -2.13 1.36
CA GLU A 26 -17.64 -3.49 1.40
C GLU A 26 -16.35 -3.55 0.58
N ILE A 27 -15.40 -4.35 1.04
CA ILE A 27 -14.17 -4.63 0.32
C ILE A 27 -14.52 -5.53 -0.88
N VAL A 28 -14.15 -5.05 -2.06
CA VAL A 28 -14.32 -5.76 -3.33
C VAL A 28 -13.04 -6.52 -3.69
N GLU A 29 -11.88 -5.90 -3.48
CA GLU A 29 -10.58 -6.50 -3.82
C GLU A 29 -9.45 -5.87 -2.99
N VAL A 30 -8.35 -6.62 -2.80
CA VAL A 30 -7.14 -6.16 -2.10
C VAL A 30 -5.88 -6.59 -2.84
N GLY A 31 -5.06 -5.61 -3.22
CA GLY A 31 -3.68 -5.82 -3.69
C GLY A 31 -2.67 -5.41 -2.62
N GLN A 32 -1.55 -6.13 -2.48
CA GLN A 32 -0.48 -5.78 -1.54
C GLN A 32 0.90 -6.09 -2.13
N ARG A 33 1.87 -5.20 -1.85
CA ARG A 33 3.27 -5.36 -2.25
C ARG A 33 4.19 -4.91 -1.11
N GLU A 34 5.07 -5.81 -0.70
CA GLU A 34 6.15 -5.51 0.25
C GLU A 34 7.31 -4.76 -0.41
N PHE A 35 8.03 -3.97 0.38
CA PHE A 35 9.26 -3.28 0.00
C PHE A 35 10.28 -3.35 1.15
N GLU A 36 11.55 -3.08 0.87
CA GLU A 36 12.63 -3.32 1.83
C GLU A 36 12.70 -2.22 2.90
N GLN A 37 13.02 -2.63 4.12
CA GLN A 37 13.41 -1.72 5.19
C GLN A 37 14.91 -1.83 5.41
N PHE A 38 15.61 -0.70 5.40
CA PHE A 38 17.05 -0.66 5.60
C PHE A 38 17.37 -0.35 7.07
N PHE A 39 18.26 -1.14 7.65
CA PHE A 39 18.70 -1.01 9.06
C PHE A 39 20.21 -0.76 9.14
N PRO A 40 20.71 0.41 8.69
CA PRO A 40 22.15 0.67 8.58
C PRO A 40 22.86 0.77 9.94
N LYS A 41 22.13 1.07 11.02
CA LYS A 41 22.64 1.22 12.40
C LYS A 41 21.59 0.76 13.41
N SER A 42 22.03 0.42 14.62
CA SER A 42 21.13 0.09 15.72
C SER A 42 20.14 1.23 15.99
N GLY A 43 18.84 0.90 15.96
CA GLY A 43 17.75 1.86 16.17
C GLY A 43 17.39 2.73 14.95
N TRP A 44 18.04 2.55 13.80
CA TRP A 44 17.72 3.27 12.57
C TRP A 44 16.86 2.42 11.65
N VAL A 45 15.88 3.05 11.01
CA VAL A 45 15.03 2.47 9.97
C VAL A 45 14.93 3.47 8.84
N GLU A 46 15.32 3.06 7.63
CA GLU A 46 15.29 3.87 6.42
C GLU A 46 14.48 3.14 5.33
N HIS A 47 13.88 3.90 4.42
CA HIS A 47 13.19 3.37 3.24
C HIS A 47 13.67 4.12 1.99
N ASP A 48 13.65 3.46 0.84
CA ASP A 48 13.78 4.13 -0.46
C ASP A 48 12.40 4.63 -0.93
N ALA A 49 12.31 5.94 -1.19
CA ALA A 49 11.08 6.57 -1.68
C ALA A 49 10.63 5.99 -3.04
N ASN A 50 11.56 5.55 -3.89
CA ASN A 50 11.24 4.92 -5.16
C ASN A 50 10.67 3.51 -4.97
N GLU A 51 11.13 2.76 -3.97
CA GLU A 51 10.53 1.46 -3.64
C GLU A 51 9.11 1.62 -3.09
N ILE A 52 8.89 2.64 -2.25
CA ILE A 52 7.53 3.01 -1.81
C ILE A 52 6.66 3.33 -3.03
N TRP A 53 7.13 4.21 -3.93
CA TRP A 53 6.34 4.61 -5.10
C TRP A 53 6.04 3.44 -6.05
N THR A 54 7.05 2.65 -6.38
CA THR A 54 6.88 1.49 -7.29
C THR A 54 6.03 0.38 -6.66
N SER A 55 6.08 0.20 -5.34
CA SER A 55 5.18 -0.74 -4.66
C SER A 55 3.71 -0.30 -4.74
N VAL A 56 3.41 1.01 -4.66
CA VAL A 56 2.05 1.54 -4.86
C VAL A 56 1.56 1.32 -6.30
N LEU A 57 2.44 1.45 -7.30
CA LEU A 57 2.07 1.21 -8.70
C LEU A 57 1.86 -0.28 -9.02
N ALA A 58 2.38 -1.19 -8.20
CA ALA A 58 2.33 -2.63 -8.41
C ALA A 58 1.12 -3.31 -7.75
N VAL A 59 0.33 -2.58 -6.97
CA VAL A 59 -0.84 -3.09 -6.23
C VAL A 59 -2.17 -2.64 -6.82
#